data_AF-A0A0L0FSE0-F1
#
_entry.id   AF-A0A0L0FSE0-F1
#
_cell.length_a   1.000
_cell.length_b   1.000
_cell.length_c   1.000
_cell.angle_alpha   90.00
_cell.angle_beta   90.00
_cell.angle_gamma   90.00
#
_symmetry.space_group_name_H-M   'P 1'
#
loop_
_entity.id
_entity.type
_entity.pdbx_description
1 polymer ?
#
loop_
_entity_poly.entity_id
_entity_poly.type
_entity_poly.pdbx_seq_one_letter_code
_entity_poly.pdbx_strand_id
1 'polypeptide(L)'
;MTNKRIHLDDPLSEVKPSFILPCNGGAHLTDCQKGTLEQIAVSLGTPGKGITACDESAGTMGARFEKVGVENTIENRRLYREMLLNQNELHQYVSGIRFV
;
A
#
# COMPACT_ATOMS: atom_id res chain seq x y z
N MET A 1 -27.92 -39.55 3.17
CA MET A 1 -28.74 -38.33 3.35
C MET A 1 -28.05 -37.21 2.60
N THR A 2 -28.76 -36.68 1.62
CA THR A 2 -28.27 -36.00 0.43
C THR A 2 -27.86 -34.55 0.66
N ASN A 3 -26.72 -34.17 0.06
CA ASN A 3 -26.32 -32.81 -0.29
C ASN A 3 -27.52 -31.93 -0.69
N LYS A 4 -27.71 -30.80 0.01
CA LYS A 4 -28.47 -29.63 -0.46
C LYS A 4 -27.51 -28.44 -0.35
N ARG A 5 -26.83 -28.11 -1.45
CA ARG A 5 -27.24 -27.14 -2.50
C ARG A 5 -26.67 -25.77 -2.16
N ILE A 6 -25.47 -25.55 -2.70
CA ILE A 6 -24.93 -24.23 -3.02
C ILE A 6 -26.04 -23.41 -3.71
N HIS A 7 -26.47 -22.33 -3.06
CA HIS A 7 -27.15 -21.24 -3.74
C HIS A 7 -26.08 -20.18 -4.00
N LEU A 8 -25.60 -20.19 -5.24
CA LEU A 8 -25.05 -19.00 -5.88
C LEU A 8 -26.22 -18.04 -6.16
N ASP A 9 -25.89 -16.76 -6.03
CA ASP A 9 -26.64 -15.57 -6.45
C ASP A 9 -27.75 -15.08 -5.52
N ASP A 10 -27.38 -14.18 -4.60
CA ASP A 10 -28.19 -12.98 -4.33
C ASP A 10 -27.24 -11.75 -4.36
N PRO A 11 -27.14 -11.05 -5.50
CA PRO A 11 -26.42 -9.80 -5.60
C PRO A 11 -27.31 -8.69 -5.02
N LEU A 12 -26.77 -7.91 -4.08
CA LEU A 12 -27.49 -6.84 -3.36
C LEU A 12 -28.38 -7.30 -2.20
N SER A 13 -27.92 -8.22 -1.32
CA SER A 13 -28.44 -8.21 0.04
C SER A 13 -27.96 -6.94 0.72
N GLU A 14 -28.84 -5.94 0.80
CA GLU A 14 -28.67 -4.69 1.53
C GLU A 14 -27.93 -4.94 2.85
N VAL A 15 -26.64 -4.60 2.87
CA VAL A 15 -25.90 -4.47 4.13
C VAL A 15 -26.56 -3.28 4.81
N LYS A 16 -27.51 -3.54 5.71
CA LYS A 16 -28.06 -2.51 6.58
C LYS A 16 -26.87 -1.79 7.19
N PRO A 17 -26.65 -0.50 6.92
CA PRO A 17 -25.55 0.20 7.53
C PRO A 17 -25.90 0.24 9.00
N SER A 18 -25.30 -0.66 9.78
CA SER A 18 -25.26 -0.51 11.22
C SER A 18 -24.69 0.88 11.41
N PHE A 19 -25.53 1.81 11.86
CA PHE A 19 -25.16 3.17 12.18
C PHE A 19 -24.27 3.09 13.43
N ILE A 20 -23.07 2.54 13.25
CA ILE A 20 -22.01 2.53 14.24
C ILE A 20 -21.57 3.98 14.26
N LEU A 21 -22.11 4.75 15.20
CA LEU A 21 -21.55 6.06 15.48
C LEU A 21 -20.08 5.85 15.89
N PRO A 22 -19.13 6.56 15.29
CA PRO A 22 -17.75 6.45 15.71
C PRO A 22 -17.65 6.99 17.13
N CYS A 23 -16.89 6.31 17.97
CA CYS A 23 -16.72 6.64 19.39
C CYS A 23 -16.26 8.10 19.63
N ASN A 24 -15.71 8.75 18.59
CA ASN A 24 -15.14 10.09 18.61
C ASN A 24 -15.94 11.13 17.82
N GLY A 25 -17.14 10.80 17.30
CA GLY A 25 -17.98 11.75 16.55
C GLY A 25 -17.45 12.18 15.17
N GLY A 26 -16.46 11.47 14.62
CA GLY A 26 -15.95 11.71 13.26
C GLY A 26 -16.95 11.32 12.17
N ALA A 27 -16.78 11.84 10.96
CA ALA A 27 -17.54 11.36 9.81
C ALA A 27 -17.01 10.00 9.35
N HIS A 28 -17.90 9.05 9.03
CA HIS A 28 -17.50 7.83 8.34
C HIS A 28 -17.18 8.12 6.88
N LEU A 29 -16.21 7.39 6.33
CA LEU A 29 -15.96 7.36 4.90
C LEU A 29 -17.23 6.93 4.15
N THR A 30 -17.43 7.50 2.96
CA THR A 30 -18.47 7.02 2.05
C THR A 30 -18.18 5.59 1.62
N ASP A 31 -19.20 4.83 1.21
CA ASP A 31 -18.98 3.43 0.83
C ASP A 31 -18.09 3.30 -0.42
N CYS A 32 -18.12 4.29 -1.32
CA CYS A 32 -17.18 4.40 -2.44
C CYS A 32 -15.73 4.59 -1.97
N GLN A 33 -15.49 5.43 -0.96
CA GLN A 33 -14.16 5.63 -0.38
C GLN A 33 -13.64 4.37 0.31
N LYS A 34 -14.50 3.67 1.05
CA LYS A 34 -14.15 2.38 1.67
C LYS A 34 -13.78 1.34 0.61
N GLY A 35 -14.60 1.23 -0.45
CA GLY A 35 -14.35 0.31 -1.56
C GLY A 35 -13.01 0.59 -2.26
N THR A 36 -12.68 1.86 -2.48
CA THR A 36 -11.37 2.26 -3.03
C THR A 36 -10.21 1.83 -2.13
N LEU A 37 -10.32 2.06 -0.81
CA LEU A 37 -9.27 1.67 0.15
C LEU A 37 -9.08 0.15 0.21
N GLU A 38 -10.18 -0.60 0.18
CA GLU A 38 -10.14 -2.06 0.16
C GLU A 38 -9.43 -2.59 -1.09
N GLN A 39 -9.75 -2.03 -2.27
CA GLN A 39 -9.09 -2.39 -3.52
C GLN A 39 -7.58 -2.11 -3.50
N ILE A 40 -7.18 -0.95 -2.95
CA ILE A 40 -5.75 -0.60 -2.79
C ILE A 40 -5.06 -1.56 -1.82
N ALA A 41 -5.69 -1.87 -0.68
CA ALA A 41 -5.14 -2.79 0.31
C ALA A 41 -4.93 -4.20 -0.27
N VAL A 42 -5.90 -4.70 -1.04
CA VAL A 42 -5.78 -5.98 -1.75
C VAL A 42 -4.64 -5.95 -2.77
N SER A 43 -4.52 -4.87 -3.56
CA SER A 43 -3.44 -4.70 -4.54
C SER A 43 -2.05 -4.69 -3.87
N LEU A 44 -1.90 -3.95 -2.76
CA LEU A 44 -0.68 -3.91 -1.96
C LEU A 44 -0.35 -5.27 -1.33
N GLY A 45 -1.36 -6.05 -0.93
CA GLY A 45 -1.24 -7.37 -0.33
C GLY A 45 -1.13 -8.54 -1.30
N THR A 46 -0.81 -8.30 -2.58
CA THR A 46 -0.69 -9.36 -3.61
C THR A 46 0.34 -10.43 -3.18
N PRO A 47 -0.03 -11.72 -3.08
CA PRO A 47 0.91 -12.79 -2.74
C PRO A 47 2.13 -12.83 -3.67
N GLY A 48 3.32 -12.97 -3.10
CA GLY A 48 4.57 -12.95 -3.85
C GLY A 48 5.11 -11.55 -4.16
N LYS A 49 4.39 -10.48 -3.78
CA LYS A 49 4.86 -9.10 -3.83
C LYS A 49 4.97 -8.49 -2.43
N GLY A 50 5.88 -7.52 -2.29
CA GLY A 50 6.10 -6.77 -1.06
C GLY A 50 6.10 -5.26 -1.26
N ILE A 51 6.26 -4.52 -0.17
CA ILE A 51 6.38 -3.06 -0.18
C ILE A 51 7.83 -2.68 0.09
N THR A 52 8.40 -1.82 -0.75
CA THR A 52 9.74 -1.27 -0.54
C THR A 52 9.66 0.08 0.16
N ALA A 53 10.41 0.22 1.25
CA ALA A 53 10.51 1.45 2.02
C ALA A 53 11.68 2.30 1.51
N CYS A 54 11.38 3.37 0.77
CA CYS A 54 12.33 4.38 0.28
C CYS A 54 12.11 5.74 0.99
N ASP A 55 11.56 5.69 2.21
CA ASP A 55 11.12 6.83 3.02
C ASP A 55 12.22 7.41 3.91
N GLU A 56 13.49 7.15 3.61
CA GLU A 56 14.59 7.70 4.40
C GLU A 56 14.66 9.22 4.25
N SER A 57 14.53 9.92 5.38
CA SER A 57 14.75 11.36 5.48
C SER A 57 16.17 11.75 5.06
N ALA A 58 16.39 13.03 4.73
CA ALA A 58 17.70 13.54 4.34
C ALA A 58 18.80 13.25 5.39
N GLY A 59 18.47 13.29 6.68
CA GLY A 59 19.39 12.94 7.77
C GLY A 59 19.69 11.43 7.82
N THR A 60 18.67 10.58 7.69
CA THR A 60 18.83 9.12 7.68
C THR A 60 19.64 8.66 6.47
N MET A 61 19.38 9.23 5.30
CA MET A 61 20.18 8.97 4.09
C MET A 61 21.61 9.47 4.22
N GLY A 62 21.82 10.64 4.82
CA GLY A 62 23.16 11.18 5.06
C GLY A 62 24.04 10.21 5.83
N ALA A 63 23.53 9.65 6.93
CA ALA A 63 24.25 8.65 7.72
C ALA A 63 24.53 7.34 6.97
N ARG A 64 23.73 7.01 5.93
CA ARG A 64 23.97 5.85 5.07
C ARG A 64 25.00 6.15 3.98
N PHE A 65 24.93 7.34 3.38
CA PHE A 65 25.87 7.81 2.36
C PHE A 65 27.26 8.04 2.93
N GLU A 66 27.37 8.57 4.15
CA GLU A 66 28.65 8.76 4.84
C GLU A 66 29.40 7.44 5.03
N LYS A 67 28.69 6.35 5.37
CA LYS A 67 29.27 5.01 5.53
C LYS A 67 29.88 4.45 4.24
N VAL A 68 29.42 4.94 3.08
CA VAL A 68 29.91 4.53 1.75
C VAL A 68 30.72 5.62 1.05
N GLY A 69 31.04 6.72 1.75
CA GLY A 69 31.84 7.82 1.23
C GLY A 69 31.15 8.68 0.15
N VAL A 70 29.82 8.72 0.13
CA VAL A 70 29.03 9.52 -0.82
C VAL A 70 28.58 10.83 -0.16
N GLU A 71 28.64 11.93 -0.90
CA GLU A 71 28.16 13.23 -0.41
C GLU A 71 26.61 13.28 -0.35
N ASN A 72 26.06 13.86 0.71
CA ASN A 72 24.61 13.98 0.92
C ASN A 72 23.98 15.16 0.15
N THR A 73 24.07 15.15 -1.18
CA THR A 73 23.41 16.14 -2.05
C THR A 73 21.99 15.71 -2.44
N ILE A 74 21.14 16.68 -2.83
CA ILE A 74 19.79 16.37 -3.35
C ILE A 74 19.88 15.44 -4.57
N GLU A 75 20.85 15.70 -5.46
CA GLU A 75 21.03 14.94 -6.69
C GLU A 75 21.45 13.49 -6.41
N ASN A 76 22.39 13.25 -5.48
CA ASN A 76 22.77 11.90 -5.08
C ASN A 76 21.60 11.14 -4.46
N ARG A 77 20.75 11.81 -3.67
CA ARG A 77 19.53 11.19 -3.12
C ARG A 77 18.50 10.84 -4.20
N ARG A 78 18.38 11.67 -5.25
CA ARG A 78 17.52 11.42 -6.41
C ARG A 78 18.04 10.23 -7.22
N LEU A 79 19.32 10.25 -7.58
CA LEU A 79 20.00 9.19 -8.34
C LEU A 79 19.94 7.85 -7.61
N TYR A 80 20.14 7.83 -6.30
CA TYR A 80 20.01 6.62 -5.50
C TYR A 80 18.60 6.01 -5.58
N ARG A 81 17.54 6.84 -5.44
CA ARG A 81 16.16 6.35 -5.58
C ARG A 81 15.86 5.91 -7.01
N GLU A 82 16.34 6.65 -8.01
CA GLU A 82 16.19 6.27 -9.42
C GLU A 82 16.84 4.92 -9.69
N MET A 83 18.06 4.68 -9.19
CA MET A 83 18.76 3.41 -9.31
C MET A 83 17.98 2.23 -8.68
N LEU A 84 17.37 2.45 -7.51
CA LEU A 84 16.55 1.42 -6.84
C LEU A 84 15.29 1.06 -7.65
N LEU A 85 14.72 2.02 -8.37
CA LEU A 85 13.47 1.86 -9.09
C LEU A 85 13.64 1.45 -10.54
N ASN A 86 14.78 1.78 -11.15
CA ASN A 86 15.10 1.49 -12.53
C ASN A 86 15.59 0.05 -12.72
N GLN A 87 14.75 -0.91 -12.32
CA GLN A 87 14.99 -2.35 -12.48
C GLN A 87 13.85 -2.95 -13.31
N ASN A 88 14.18 -3.61 -14.44
CA ASN A 88 13.20 -4.06 -15.43
C ASN A 88 12.10 -5.00 -14.87
N GLU A 89 12.39 -5.71 -13.77
CA GLU A 89 11.50 -6.71 -13.19
C GLU A 89 10.95 -6.33 -11.80
N LEU A 90 11.16 -5.09 -11.35
CA LEU A 90 10.77 -4.66 -10.00
C LEU A 90 9.28 -4.91 -9.70
N HIS A 91 8.43 -4.66 -10.70
CA HIS A 91 6.98 -4.82 -10.61
C HIS A 91 6.52 -6.26 -10.35
N GLN A 92 7.38 -7.26 -10.58
CA GLN A 92 7.07 -8.67 -10.30
C GLN A 92 7.09 -8.95 -8.80
N TYR A 93 7.91 -8.22 -8.05
CA TYR A 93 8.17 -8.44 -6.62
C TYR A 93 7.68 -7.31 -5.72
N VAL A 94 7.39 -6.12 -6.26
CA VAL A 94 6.99 -4.95 -5.48
C VAL A 94 5.57 -4.52 -5.87
N SER A 95 4.68 -4.45 -4.88
CA SER A 95 3.30 -3.98 -5.02
C SER A 95 3.15 -2.49 -4.67
N GLY A 96 4.06 -1.93 -3.87
CA GLY A 96 4.04 -0.54 -3.47
C GLY A 96 5.40 -0.02 -3.03
N ILE A 97 5.58 1.30 -3.12
CA ILE A 97 6.78 1.98 -2.68
C ILE A 97 6.37 3.14 -1.79
N ARG A 98 7.02 3.26 -0.63
CA ARG A 98 6.85 4.40 0.27
C ARG A 98 7.97 5.40 0.02
N PHE A 99 7.61 6.65 -0.28
CA PHE A 99 8.55 7.76 -0.48
C PHE A 99 8.55 8.72 0.73
N VAL A 100 9.60 9.53 0.84
CA VAL A 100 9.74 10.64 1.80
C VAL A 100 9.39 11.97 1.15
#